data_AF-A0A536RLJ3-F1
#
_entry.id   AF-A0A536RLJ3-F1
#
_cell.length_a   1.000
_cell.length_b   1.000
_cell.length_c   1.000
_cell.angle_alpha   90.00
_cell.angle_beta   90.00
_cell.angle_gamma   90.00
#
_symmetry.space_group_name_H-M   'P 1'
#
loop_
_entity.id
_entity.type
_entity.pdbx_description
1 polymer ?
#
loop_
_entity_poly.entity_id
_entity_poly.type
_entity_poly.pdbx_seq_one_letter_code
_entity_poly.pdbx_strand_id
1 'polypeptide(L)' 'MPPRGVKSAKRKRQYEHIKRSESARGRSNKVAERIAAATTNKTRAKKGETKGSRKKTTARRKRS' A
#
# COMPACT_ATOMS: atom_id res chain seq x y z
N MET A 1 -7.55 9.73 5.79
CA MET A 1 -7.13 10.31 4.49
C MET A 1 -6.23 9.31 3.78
N PRO A 2 -6.38 9.09 2.45
CA PRO A 2 -5.48 8.17 1.74
C PRO A 2 -4.02 8.65 1.82
N PRO A 3 -3.04 7.74 1.84
CA PRO A 3 -1.64 8.09 2.05
C PRO A 3 -1.11 9.05 0.97
N ARG A 4 -0.17 9.93 1.37
CA ARG A 4 0.41 10.96 0.51
C ARG A 4 0.95 10.35 -0.80
N GLY A 5 0.62 10.99 -1.93
CA GLY A 5 1.03 10.54 -3.26
C GLY A 5 0.10 9.53 -3.94
N VAL A 6 -1.04 9.17 -3.32
CA VAL A 6 -2.11 8.44 -3.99
C VAL A 6 -2.92 9.42 -4.85
N LYS A 7 -2.62 9.50 -6.15
CA LYS A 7 -3.34 10.36 -7.11
C LYS A 7 -4.44 9.63 -7.90
N SER A 8 -4.38 8.30 -7.98
CA SER A 8 -5.35 7.53 -8.77
C SER A 8 -6.66 7.27 -8.00
N ALA A 9 -7.81 7.45 -8.65
CA ALA A 9 -9.12 7.13 -8.09
C ALA A 9 -9.24 5.67 -7.61
N LYS A 10 -8.61 4.72 -8.31
CA LYS A 10 -8.58 3.29 -7.94
C LYS A 10 -8.02 3.07 -6.53
N ARG A 11 -6.89 3.69 -6.21
CA ARG A 11 -6.21 3.54 -4.92
C ARG A 11 -6.94 4.26 -3.79
N LYS A 12 -7.63 5.37 -4.09
CA LYS A 12 -8.52 6.05 -3.13
C LYS A 12 -9.68 5.12 -2.73
N ARG A 13 -10.36 4.49 -3.69
CA ARG A 13 -11.41 3.49 -3.41
C ARG A 13 -10.86 2.31 -2.61
N GLN A 14 -9.70 1.78 -2.98
CA GLN A 14 -9.07 0.67 -2.25
C GLN A 14 -8.80 1.02 -0.77
N TYR A 15 -8.27 2.22 -0.51
CA TYR A 15 -8.05 2.71 0.86
C TYR A 15 -9.37 2.77 1.64
N GLU A 16 -10.43 3.37 1.09
CA GLU A 16 -11.72 3.49 1.77
C GLU A 16 -12.36 2.12 2.02
N HIS A 17 -12.29 1.19 1.07
CA HIS A 17 -12.79 -0.18 1.25
C HIS A 17 -12.09 -0.91 2.40
N ILE A 18 -10.76 -0.81 2.47
CA ILE A 18 -10.00 -1.47 3.55
C ILE A 18 -10.30 -0.81 4.88
N LYS A 19 -10.33 0.54 4.94
CA LYS A 19 -10.67 1.26 6.16
C LYS A 19 -12.05 0.84 6.67
N ARG A 20 -13.07 0.82 5.79
CA ARG A 20 -14.44 0.41 6.15
C ARG A 20 -14.49 -1.05 6.61
N SER A 21 -13.78 -1.95 5.93
CA SER A 21 -13.73 -3.36 6.34
C SER A 21 -13.06 -3.55 7.70
N GLU A 22 -12.01 -2.80 8.00
CA GLU A 22 -11.29 -2.89 9.27
C GLU A 22 -12.08 -2.27 10.42
N SER A 23 -12.76 -1.15 10.18
CA SER A 23 -13.71 -0.56 11.13
C SER A 23 -14.89 -1.50 11.41
N ALA A 24 -15.43 -2.17 10.37
CA ALA A 24 -16.51 -3.15 10.54
C ALA A 24 -16.09 -4.38 11.35
N ARG A 25 -14.78 -4.69 11.40
CA ARG A 25 -14.20 -5.75 12.23
C ARG A 25 -13.94 -5.31 13.68
N GLY A 26 -14.40 -4.12 14.07
CA GLY A 26 -14.23 -3.58 15.43
C GLY A 26 -12.87 -2.92 15.67
N ARG A 27 -12.07 -2.66 14.64
CA ARG A 27 -10.80 -1.94 14.83
C ARG A 27 -11.04 -0.44 14.99
N SER A 28 -10.28 0.18 15.88
CA SER A 28 -10.31 1.63 16.07
C SER A 28 -9.95 2.37 14.77
N ASN A 29 -10.53 3.54 14.55
CA ASN A 29 -10.33 4.34 13.33
C ASN A 29 -8.85 4.57 13.00
N LYS A 30 -8.02 4.80 14.02
CA LYS A 30 -6.57 5.00 13.87
C LYS A 30 -5.87 3.75 13.34
N VAL A 31 -6.27 2.57 13.83
CA VAL A 31 -5.72 1.28 13.38
C VAL A 31 -6.22 0.94 11.98
N ALA A 32 -7.51 1.12 11.70
CA ALA A 32 -8.09 0.91 10.38
C ALA A 32 -7.42 1.79 9.31
N GLU A 33 -7.19 3.07 9.60
CA GLU A 33 -6.48 4.00 8.73
C GLU A 33 -5.03 3.56 8.46
N ARG A 34 -4.30 3.12 9.50
CA ARG A 34 -2.94 2.60 9.35
C ARG A 34 -2.90 1.37 8.45
N ILE A 35 -3.81 0.43 8.64
CA ILE A 35 -3.91 -0.80 7.84
C ILE A 35 -4.26 -0.49 6.38
N ALA A 36 -5.23 0.41 6.17
CA ALA A 36 -5.64 0.84 4.84
C ALA A 36 -4.49 1.50 4.08
N ALA A 37 -3.74 2.39 4.75
CA ALA A 37 -2.57 3.04 4.17
C ALA A 37 -1.45 2.03 3.84
N ALA A 38 -1.11 1.13 4.77
CA ALA A 38 -0.07 0.12 4.59
C ALA A 38 -0.39 -0.83 3.43
N THR A 39 -1.63 -1.31 3.35
CA THR A 39 -2.07 -2.23 2.29
C THR A 39 -2.07 -1.56 0.91
N THR A 40 -2.53 -0.31 0.84
CA THR A 40 -2.50 0.47 -0.39
C THR A 40 -1.06 0.72 -0.85
N ASN A 41 -0.16 1.12 0.06
CA ASN A 41 1.26 1.31 -0.25
C ASN A 41 1.94 0.02 -0.71
N LYS A 42 1.67 -1.13 -0.06
CA LYS A 42 2.17 -2.45 -0.49
C LYS A 42 1.72 -2.78 -1.91
N THR A 43 0.48 -2.48 -2.25
CA THR A 43 -0.06 -2.71 -3.59
C THR A 43 0.62 -1.81 -4.62
N ARG A 44 0.79 -0.53 -4.32
CA ARG A 44 1.49 0.42 -5.19
C ARG A 44 2.95 0.01 -5.42
N ALA A 45 3.66 -0.41 -4.38
CA ALA A 45 5.03 -0.91 -4.49
C ALA A 45 5.11 -2.16 -5.37
N LYS A 46 4.21 -3.14 -5.17
CA LYS A 46 4.13 -4.34 -6.03
C LYS A 46 3.84 -4.02 -7.50
N LYS A 47 3.05 -2.97 -7.76
CA LYS A 47 2.67 -2.55 -9.12
C LYS A 47 3.64 -1.54 -9.73
N GLY A 48 4.70 -1.14 -9.03
CA GLY A 48 5.65 -0.14 -9.52
C GLY A 48 5.09 1.29 -9.56
N GLU A 49 3.98 1.56 -8.86
CA GLU A 49 3.30 2.87 -8.84
C GLU A 49 3.91 3.86 -7.82
N THR A 50 5.07 3.50 -7.25
CA THR A 50 5.83 4.31 -6.31
C THR A 50 7.13 4.78 -6.95
N LYS A 51 7.41 6.09 -6.92
CA LYS A 51 8.57 6.76 -7.55
C LYS A 51 9.97 6.35 -7.03
N GLY A 52 10.12 5.26 -6.27
CA GLY A 52 11.40 4.98 -5.58
C GLY A 52 11.76 3.52 -5.35
N SER A 53 10.94 2.54 -5.76
CA SER A 53 11.37 1.15 -5.64
C SER A 53 12.22 0.78 -6.85
N ARG A 54 13.55 0.98 -6.77
CA ARG A 54 14.49 0.24 -7.61
C ARG A 54 14.07 -1.22 -7.58
N LYS A 55 13.85 -1.83 -8.75
CA LYS A 55 13.68 -3.28 -8.90
C LYS A 55 14.83 -3.90 -8.11
N LYS A 56 14.59 -4.63 -7.01
CA LYS A 56 15.65 -5.43 -6.39
C LYS A 56 15.99 -6.51 -7.40
N THR A 57 16.92 -6.22 -8.31
CA THR A 57 17.58 -7.20 -9.13
C THR A 57 18.27 -8.12 -8.16
N THR A 58 17.74 -9.33 -7.99
CA THR A 58 18.46 -10.46 -7.44
C THR A 58 19.56 -10.80 -8.46
N ALA A 59 20.59 -9.95 -8.53
CA ALA A 59 21.84 -10.30 -9.18
C ALA A 59 22.43 -11.39 -8.29
N ARG A 60 22.04 -12.63 -8.61
CA ARG A 60 22.64 -13.85 -8.09
C ARG A 60 24.12 -13.72 -8.44
N ARG A 61 24.91 -13.29 -7.46
CA ARG A 61 26.36 -13.14 -7.59
C ARG A 61 26.88 -14.53 -7.87
N LYS A 62 27.03 -14.88 -9.16
CA LYS A 62 27.84 -16.02 -9.58
C LYS A 62 29.24 -15.69 -9.08
N ARG A 63 29.58 -16.24 -7.92
CA ARG A 63 30.96 -16.33 -7.49
C ARG A 63 31.60 -17.36 -8.43
N SER A 64 32.56 -16.89 -9.22
CA SER A 64 33.56 -17.72 -9.86
C SER A 64 34.47 -18.33 -8.79
#